data_AF-X0W5G2-F1
#
_entry.id   AF-X0W5G2-F1
#
_cell.length_a   1.000
_cell.length_b   1.000
_cell.length_c   1.000
_cell.angle_alpha   90.00
_cell.angle_beta   90.00
_cell.angle_gamma   90.00
#
_symmetry.space_group_name_H-M   'P 1'
#
loop_
_entity.id
_entity.type
_entity.pdbx_description
1 polymer ?
#
loop_
_entity_poly.entity_id
_entity_poly.type
_entity_poly.pdbx_seq_one_letter_code
_entity_poly.pdbx_strand_id
1 'polypeptide(L)'
;VGEKFNIPSDEIATINKLDVPYHDIRACYGLALTYAFAPRGACHTTGDVFKVLREGNEVDYSSINIEKMNLFSNNKKMAKSAAFLHDYRALYSSLISCFFSNPPPLYMAELIRNLIGMDFDLEQTKLLGERIFNMKRLFNIKMGLSSKNDNIPKMLLNPTKEGAVRGKSPDFEKLKNHYYQIRDWDPITGKPNLGKLKDLGLNDLEI
;
A
#
# COMPACT_ATOMS: atom_id res chain seq x y z
N VAL A 1 23.62 -5.32 -9.06
CA VAL A 1 24.71 -5.73 -8.14
C VAL A 1 24.54 -7.17 -7.69
N GLY A 2 23.43 -7.55 -7.05
CA GLY A 2 23.18 -8.92 -6.61
C GLY A 2 23.36 -9.99 -7.69
N GLU A 3 22.76 -9.80 -8.87
CA GLU A 3 22.91 -10.71 -10.01
C GLU A 3 24.39 -10.88 -10.42
N LYS A 4 25.16 -9.79 -10.51
CA LYS A 4 26.59 -9.81 -10.87
C LYS A 4 27.44 -10.65 -9.90
N PHE A 5 27.05 -10.70 -8.63
CA PHE A 5 27.78 -11.40 -7.58
C PHE A 5 27.08 -12.70 -7.11
N ASN A 6 26.05 -13.16 -7.83
CA ASN A 6 25.26 -14.35 -7.48
C ASN A 6 24.69 -14.34 -6.04
N ILE A 7 24.32 -13.16 -5.53
CA ILE A 7 23.70 -13.04 -4.21
C ILE A 7 22.20 -13.42 -4.33
N PRO A 8 21.68 -14.34 -3.49
CA PRO A 8 20.27 -14.71 -3.49
C PRO A 8 19.35 -13.49 -3.28
N SER A 9 18.24 -13.41 -4.01
CA SER A 9 17.29 -12.29 -3.87
C SER A 9 16.71 -12.16 -2.46
N ASP A 10 16.62 -13.28 -1.73
CA ASP A 10 16.17 -13.34 -0.34
C ASP A 10 17.12 -12.65 0.66
N GLU A 11 18.35 -12.35 0.24
CA GLU A 11 19.40 -11.67 1.00
C GLU A 11 19.65 -10.23 0.53
N ILE A 12 18.82 -9.73 -0.39
CA ILE A 12 18.92 -8.38 -0.92
C ILE A 12 17.70 -7.58 -0.49
N ALA A 13 17.94 -6.39 0.06
CA ALA A 13 16.92 -5.49 0.60
C ALA A 13 16.15 -4.75 -0.51
N THR A 14 15.57 -5.47 -1.47
CA THR A 14 14.85 -4.88 -2.61
C THR A 14 13.51 -5.55 -2.82
N ILE A 15 12.49 -4.79 -3.20
CA ILE A 15 11.19 -5.30 -3.65
C ILE A 15 10.90 -4.70 -5.02
N ASN A 16 10.59 -5.55 -6.00
CA ASN A 16 10.52 -5.19 -7.42
C ASN A 16 11.74 -4.38 -7.89
N LYS A 17 12.93 -4.81 -7.48
CA LYS A 17 14.23 -4.23 -7.84
C LYS A 17 14.49 -2.81 -7.30
N LEU A 18 13.62 -2.26 -6.45
CA LEU A 18 13.85 -1.00 -5.75
C LEU A 18 14.29 -1.27 -4.31
N ASP A 19 15.35 -0.59 -3.86
CA ASP A 19 15.85 -0.64 -2.49
C ASP A 19 14.76 -0.28 -1.48
N VAL A 20 14.72 -1.03 -0.37
CA VAL A 20 13.81 -0.71 0.73
C VAL A 20 14.21 0.61 1.40
N PRO A 21 13.24 1.48 1.72
CA PRO A 21 13.50 2.71 2.44
C PRO A 21 13.80 2.44 3.93
N TYR A 22 14.24 3.47 4.65
CA TYR A 22 14.66 3.41 6.06
C TYR A 22 13.53 3.22 7.10
N HIS A 23 12.53 2.37 6.82
CA HIS A 23 11.58 1.92 7.84
C HIS A 23 11.50 0.39 7.87
N ASP A 24 11.77 -0.18 9.04
CA ASP A 24 11.78 -1.63 9.22
C ASP A 24 10.35 -2.18 9.23
N ILE A 25 10.06 -3.11 8.31
CA ILE A 25 8.78 -3.81 8.22
C ILE A 25 8.40 -4.51 9.54
N ARG A 26 9.40 -4.97 10.31
CA ARG A 26 9.19 -5.66 11.59
C ARG A 26 8.74 -4.69 12.70
N ALA A 27 8.88 -3.38 12.50
CA ALA A 27 8.40 -2.34 13.42
C ALA A 27 6.94 -1.94 13.18
N CYS A 28 6.41 -2.16 11.96
CA CYS A 28 5.02 -1.90 11.62
C CYS A 28 4.58 -2.85 10.51
N TYR A 29 3.74 -3.83 10.83
CA TYR A 29 3.41 -4.94 9.92
C TYR A 29 2.68 -4.49 8.65
N GLY A 30 1.97 -3.37 8.69
CA GLY A 30 1.37 -2.77 7.49
C GLY A 30 2.38 -2.27 6.46
N LEU A 31 3.66 -2.04 6.85
CA LEU A 31 4.72 -1.73 5.90
C LEU A 31 5.03 -2.91 4.98
N ALA A 32 4.83 -4.16 5.43
CA ALA A 32 5.02 -5.34 4.59
C ALA A 32 4.11 -5.26 3.35
N LEU A 33 2.84 -4.95 3.57
CA LEU A 33 1.85 -4.73 2.51
C LEU A 33 2.16 -3.47 1.70
N THR A 34 2.59 -2.41 2.38
CA THR A 34 2.94 -1.15 1.74
C THR A 34 4.02 -1.37 0.68
N TYR A 35 5.09 -2.07 1.03
CA TYR A 35 6.22 -2.25 0.13
C TYR A 35 5.96 -3.34 -0.90
N ALA A 36 5.34 -4.47 -0.53
CA ALA A 36 5.05 -5.56 -1.45
C ALA A 36 4.20 -5.11 -2.64
N PHE A 37 3.21 -4.25 -2.40
CA PHE A 37 2.24 -3.86 -3.42
C PHE A 37 2.47 -2.45 -3.99
N ALA A 38 3.56 -1.78 -3.62
CA ALA A 38 3.85 -0.46 -4.16
C ALA A 38 4.14 -0.54 -5.68
N PRO A 39 3.51 0.31 -6.52
CA PRO A 39 3.62 0.18 -7.97
C PRO A 39 5.04 0.37 -8.54
N ARG A 40 5.98 0.95 -7.79
CA ARG A 40 7.35 1.18 -8.25
C ARG A 40 8.39 0.38 -7.48
N GLY A 41 7.96 -0.61 -6.71
CA GLY A 41 8.80 -1.28 -5.70
C GLY A 41 8.78 -0.57 -4.35
N ALA A 42 9.61 -1.04 -3.41
CA ALA A 42 9.55 -0.64 -2.00
C ALA A 42 9.55 0.89 -1.81
N CYS A 43 8.41 1.45 -1.41
CA CYS A 43 8.28 2.90 -1.26
C CYS A 43 7.32 3.28 -0.13
N HIS A 44 7.83 4.02 0.86
CA HIS A 44 7.07 4.47 2.02
C HIS A 44 6.17 5.69 1.74
N THR A 45 6.24 6.28 0.55
CA THR A 45 5.32 7.35 0.15
C THR A 45 4.13 6.81 -0.63
N THR A 46 4.16 5.54 -1.07
CA THR A 46 3.00 4.88 -1.67
C THR A 46 1.93 4.56 -0.62
N GLY A 47 2.35 4.35 0.62
CA GLY A 47 1.50 4.27 1.80
C GLY A 47 2.35 4.47 3.04
N ASP A 48 1.77 5.03 4.08
CA ASP A 48 2.50 5.48 5.26
C ASP A 48 1.87 4.96 6.55
N VAL A 49 1.54 3.67 6.55
CA VAL A 49 0.89 2.99 7.68
C VAL A 49 1.64 3.23 9.00
N PHE A 50 2.98 3.26 8.96
CA PHE A 50 3.82 3.53 10.13
C PHE A 50 3.59 4.92 10.73
N LYS A 51 3.31 5.94 9.90
CA LYS A 51 3.01 7.31 10.34
C LYS A 51 1.57 7.39 10.81
N VAL A 52 0.65 6.85 10.02
CA VAL A 52 -0.79 6.93 10.27
C VAL A 52 -1.18 6.20 11.55
N LEU A 53 -0.64 5.01 11.82
CA LEU A 53 -0.93 4.23 13.01
C LEU A 53 -0.08 4.59 14.23
N ARG A 54 0.94 5.45 14.08
CA ARG A 54 1.76 5.89 15.21
C ARG A 54 0.88 6.58 16.26
N GLU A 55 1.12 6.29 17.53
CA GLU A 55 0.34 6.84 18.65
C GLU A 55 0.33 8.37 18.65
N GLY A 56 1.50 9.00 18.52
CA GLY A 56 1.61 10.47 18.50
C GLY A 56 1.17 11.17 17.20
N ASN A 57 0.53 10.47 16.26
CA ASN A 57 -0.06 11.12 15.08
C ASN A 57 -1.54 11.44 15.35
N GLU A 58 -1.87 12.73 15.44
CA GLU A 58 -3.21 13.24 15.79
C GLU A 58 -4.12 13.44 14.58
N VAL A 59 -3.61 13.27 13.36
CA VAL A 59 -4.44 13.38 12.14
C VAL A 59 -5.45 12.24 12.09
N ASP A 60 -6.72 12.58 11.94
CA ASP A 60 -7.81 11.61 11.82
C ASP A 60 -7.96 11.07 10.39
N TYR A 61 -8.02 9.74 10.27
CA TYR A 61 -8.26 9.01 9.02
C TYR A 61 -9.52 8.14 9.08
N SER A 62 -10.32 8.25 10.14
CA SER A 62 -11.54 7.49 10.33
C SER A 62 -12.58 7.75 9.22
N SER A 63 -12.56 8.96 8.65
CA SER A 63 -13.37 9.37 7.49
C SER A 63 -13.15 8.53 6.22
N ILE A 64 -11.99 7.87 6.11
CA ILE A 64 -11.71 6.87 5.07
C ILE A 64 -11.54 5.47 5.66
N ASN A 65 -12.20 5.22 6.80
CA ASN A 65 -12.29 3.92 7.47
C ASN A 65 -10.94 3.33 7.90
N ILE A 66 -9.98 4.20 8.25
CA ILE A 66 -8.71 3.80 8.85
C ILE A 66 -8.73 4.20 10.32
N GLU A 67 -8.62 3.20 11.18
CA GLU A 67 -8.60 3.38 12.63
C GLU A 67 -7.25 2.98 13.20
N LYS A 68 -6.87 3.58 14.33
CA LYS A 68 -5.70 3.17 15.10
C LYS A 68 -5.81 1.70 15.51
N MET A 69 -4.66 1.04 15.57
CA MET A 69 -4.52 -0.34 16.03
C MET A 69 -3.06 -0.62 16.41
N ASN A 70 -2.82 -1.77 17.03
CA ASN A 70 -1.46 -2.22 17.32
C ASN A 70 -0.64 -2.38 16.02
N LEU A 71 0.58 -1.83 16.01
CA LEU A 71 1.50 -1.85 14.86
C LEU A 71 1.92 -3.27 14.43
N PHE A 72 1.78 -4.26 15.31
CA PHE A 72 2.13 -5.67 15.11
C PHE A 72 0.91 -6.57 14.82
N SER A 73 -0.19 -6.00 14.30
CA SER A 73 -1.42 -6.75 14.01
C SER A 73 -1.34 -7.53 12.68
N ASN A 74 -1.59 -8.83 12.73
CA ASN A 74 -1.72 -9.72 11.56
C ASN A 74 -3.21 -10.02 11.25
N ASN A 75 -4.02 -8.98 11.07
CA ASN A 75 -5.47 -9.10 10.87
C ASN A 75 -5.96 -8.35 9.63
N LYS A 76 -7.21 -8.58 9.25
CA LYS A 76 -7.86 -7.93 8.10
C LYS A 76 -7.90 -6.40 8.25
N LYS A 77 -7.95 -5.86 9.47
CA LYS A 77 -7.95 -4.42 9.74
C LYS A 77 -6.64 -3.77 9.28
N MET A 78 -5.50 -4.39 9.59
CA MET A 78 -4.18 -3.93 9.13
C MET A 78 -4.09 -3.93 7.60
N ALA A 79 -4.56 -5.00 6.95
CA ALA A 79 -4.57 -5.08 5.50
C ALA A 79 -5.48 -4.03 4.85
N LYS A 80 -6.63 -3.74 5.46
CA LYS A 80 -7.56 -2.70 5.03
C LYS A 80 -6.92 -1.31 5.13
N SER A 81 -6.24 -1.02 6.24
CA SER A 81 -5.53 0.25 6.41
C SER A 81 -4.43 0.45 5.36
N ALA A 82 -3.66 -0.59 5.05
CA ALA A 82 -2.63 -0.51 4.00
C ALA A 82 -3.24 -0.27 2.62
N ALA A 83 -4.32 -0.97 2.26
CA ALA A 83 -5.02 -0.78 0.99
C ALA A 83 -5.61 0.63 0.86
N PHE A 84 -6.28 1.12 1.89
CA PHE A 84 -6.93 2.43 1.86
C PHE A 84 -5.91 3.58 1.89
N LEU A 85 -4.75 3.39 2.52
CA LEU A 85 -3.65 4.35 2.40
C LEU A 85 -3.01 4.36 1.02
N HIS A 86 -2.87 3.19 0.37
CA HIS A 86 -2.43 3.15 -1.02
C HIS A 86 -3.35 3.95 -1.94
N ASP A 87 -4.66 3.87 -1.71
CA ASP A 87 -5.66 4.59 -2.49
C ASP A 87 -5.62 6.09 -2.21
N TYR A 88 -5.64 6.46 -0.92
CA TYR A 88 -5.57 7.85 -0.52
C TYR A 88 -4.28 8.53 -1.00
N ARG A 89 -3.12 7.85 -0.91
CA ARG A 89 -1.85 8.39 -1.41
C ARG A 89 -1.74 8.37 -2.92
N ALA A 90 -2.44 7.49 -3.62
CA ALA A 90 -2.54 7.55 -5.06
C ALA A 90 -3.26 8.84 -5.53
N LEU A 91 -4.37 9.21 -4.88
CA LEU A 91 -5.05 10.49 -5.11
C LEU A 91 -4.19 11.68 -4.66
N TYR A 92 -3.62 11.61 -3.46
CA TYR A 92 -2.79 12.68 -2.90
C TYR A 92 -1.61 13.03 -3.83
N SER A 93 -1.00 12.00 -4.43
CA SER A 93 0.09 12.17 -5.40
C SER A 93 -0.40 12.75 -6.73
N SER A 94 -1.62 12.44 -7.19
CA SER A 94 -2.16 13.04 -8.42
C SER A 94 -2.51 14.52 -8.26
N LEU A 95 -2.77 14.97 -7.03
CA LEU A 95 -2.95 16.38 -6.71
C LEU A 95 -1.62 17.14 -6.58
N ILE A 96 -0.48 16.45 -6.71
CA ILE A 96 0.86 17.02 -6.52
C ILE A 96 0.99 17.64 -5.11
N SER A 97 0.26 17.09 -4.14
CA SER A 97 0.25 17.61 -2.78
C SER A 97 1.49 17.13 -2.02
N CYS A 98 2.13 18.05 -1.28
CA CYS A 98 3.32 17.73 -0.49
C CYS A 98 2.96 16.76 0.64
N PHE A 99 3.59 15.59 0.65
CA PHE A 99 3.35 14.53 1.63
C PHE A 99 3.48 14.98 3.10
N PHE A 100 4.21 16.07 3.37
CA PHE A 100 4.36 16.62 4.71
C PHE A 100 3.17 17.47 5.20
N SER A 101 2.35 18.04 4.32
CA SER A 101 1.17 18.81 4.72
C SER A 101 0.15 17.91 5.44
N ASN A 102 -0.11 16.73 4.87
CA ASN A 102 -0.85 15.64 5.49
C ASN A 102 -2.13 16.00 6.31
N PRO A 103 -3.06 16.80 5.75
CA PRO A 103 -4.30 17.11 6.44
C PRO A 103 -5.23 15.88 6.52
N PRO A 104 -6.25 15.90 7.40
CA PRO A 104 -7.29 14.89 7.42
C PRO A 104 -7.92 14.68 6.04
N PRO A 105 -8.29 13.44 5.66
CA PRO A 105 -8.90 13.15 4.35
C PRO A 105 -10.16 13.95 4.05
N LEU A 106 -10.99 14.22 5.06
CA LEU A 106 -12.17 15.10 4.92
C LEU A 106 -11.77 16.50 4.44
N TYR A 107 -10.71 17.07 5.00
CA TYR A 107 -10.24 18.40 4.63
C TYR A 107 -9.66 18.40 3.22
N MET A 108 -8.99 17.32 2.79
CA MET A 108 -8.57 17.20 1.39
C MET A 108 -9.77 17.19 0.43
N ALA A 109 -10.83 16.45 0.75
CA ALA A 109 -12.03 16.42 -0.09
C ALA A 109 -12.68 17.81 -0.20
N GLU A 110 -12.78 18.54 0.92
CA GLU A 110 -13.27 19.91 0.94
C GLU A 110 -12.38 20.87 0.14
N LEU A 111 -11.05 20.75 0.23
CA LEU A 111 -10.13 21.55 -0.56
C LEU A 111 -10.32 21.31 -2.05
N ILE A 112 -10.44 20.05 -2.49
CA ILE A 112 -10.68 19.69 -3.89
C ILE A 112 -12.00 20.29 -4.37
N ARG A 113 -13.07 20.14 -3.58
CA ARG A 113 -14.39 20.70 -3.89
C ARG A 113 -14.35 22.21 -4.10
N ASN A 114 -13.76 22.94 -3.15
CA ASN A 114 -13.76 24.40 -3.15
C ASN A 114 -12.78 25.00 -4.17
N LEU A 115 -11.60 24.39 -4.37
CA LEU A 115 -10.60 24.93 -5.29
C LEU A 115 -10.90 24.61 -6.75
N ILE A 116 -11.40 23.42 -7.05
CA ILE A 116 -11.65 22.97 -8.43
C ILE A 116 -13.09 23.29 -8.86
N GLY A 117 -14.00 23.56 -7.92
CA GLY A 117 -15.42 23.80 -8.22
C GLY A 117 -16.15 22.54 -8.69
N MET A 118 -15.61 21.36 -8.35
CA MET A 118 -16.22 20.05 -8.65
C MET A 118 -17.01 19.56 -7.44
N ASP A 119 -18.13 18.89 -7.68
CA ASP A 119 -18.79 18.13 -6.63
C ASP A 119 -17.90 16.93 -6.25
N PHE A 120 -17.30 17.02 -5.07
CA PHE A 120 -16.27 16.10 -4.60
C PHE A 120 -16.40 15.86 -3.10
N ASP A 121 -16.49 14.61 -2.69
CA ASP A 121 -16.74 14.13 -1.34
C ASP A 121 -15.80 12.96 -0.99
N LEU A 122 -16.03 12.35 0.19
CA LEU A 122 -15.25 11.22 0.68
C LEU A 122 -15.45 9.94 -0.14
N GLU A 123 -16.62 9.71 -0.73
CA GLU A 123 -16.86 8.57 -1.61
C GLU A 123 -16.10 8.74 -2.92
N GLN A 124 -16.12 9.93 -3.53
CA GLN A 124 -15.28 10.17 -4.72
C GLN A 124 -13.79 10.12 -4.38
N THR A 125 -13.38 10.58 -3.19
CA THR A 125 -12.00 10.42 -2.69
C THR A 125 -11.57 8.96 -2.70
N LYS A 126 -12.39 8.08 -2.09
CA LYS A 126 -12.12 6.65 -2.00
C LYS A 126 -12.11 5.99 -3.39
N LEU A 127 -13.14 6.26 -4.20
CA LEU A 127 -13.29 5.68 -5.53
C LEU A 127 -12.14 6.06 -6.47
N LEU A 128 -11.78 7.34 -6.54
CA LEU A 128 -10.71 7.81 -7.42
C LEU A 128 -9.34 7.35 -6.96
N GLY A 129 -9.08 7.34 -5.65
CA GLY A 129 -7.86 6.77 -5.09
C GLY A 129 -7.68 5.31 -5.48
N GLU A 130 -8.73 4.49 -5.29
CA GLU A 130 -8.72 3.07 -5.64
C GLU A 130 -8.57 2.86 -7.15
N ARG A 131 -9.26 3.66 -7.98
CA ARG A 131 -9.13 3.65 -9.44
C ARG A 131 -7.69 3.92 -9.88
N ILE A 132 -7.06 4.98 -9.37
CA ILE A 132 -5.68 5.34 -9.74
C ILE A 132 -4.72 4.23 -9.32
N PHE A 133 -4.89 3.67 -8.12
CA PHE A 133 -4.01 2.60 -7.64
C PHE A 133 -4.14 1.32 -8.50
N ASN A 134 -5.36 0.91 -8.82
CA ASN A 134 -5.61 -0.25 -9.68
C ASN A 134 -5.14 -0.03 -11.12
N MET A 135 -5.26 1.18 -11.66
CA MET A 135 -4.72 1.52 -12.98
C MET A 135 -3.19 1.34 -13.02
N LYS A 136 -2.47 1.74 -11.96
CA LYS A 136 -1.02 1.49 -11.83
C LYS A 136 -0.71 -0.01 -11.72
N ARG A 137 -1.51 -0.76 -10.96
CA ARG A 137 -1.39 -2.22 -10.86
C ARG A 137 -1.53 -2.89 -12.23
N LEU A 138 -2.57 -2.52 -12.96
CA LEU A 138 -2.86 -3.04 -14.29
C LEU A 138 -1.75 -2.71 -15.30
N PHE A 139 -1.24 -1.48 -15.28
CA PHE A 139 -0.06 -1.09 -16.08
C PHE A 139 1.13 -2.02 -15.79
N ASN A 140 1.45 -2.25 -14.52
CA ASN A 140 2.56 -3.14 -14.16
C ASN A 140 2.32 -4.57 -14.61
N ILE A 141 1.09 -5.08 -14.54
CA ILE A 141 0.74 -6.41 -15.04
C ILE A 141 0.96 -6.48 -16.55
N LYS A 142 0.57 -5.44 -17.29
CA LYS A 142 0.89 -5.32 -18.73
C LYS A 142 2.40 -5.37 -18.99
N MET A 143 3.20 -4.86 -18.05
CA MET A 143 4.66 -4.88 -18.10
C MET A 143 5.29 -6.16 -17.52
N GLY A 144 4.49 -7.19 -17.17
CA GLY A 144 4.96 -8.49 -16.71
C GLY A 144 4.94 -8.72 -15.20
N LEU A 145 4.37 -7.81 -14.40
CA LEU A 145 4.10 -8.07 -12.99
C LEU A 145 3.03 -9.16 -12.84
N SER A 146 3.19 -10.03 -11.85
CA SER A 146 2.23 -11.07 -11.50
C SER A 146 2.15 -11.23 -9.98
N SER A 147 1.22 -12.05 -9.50
CA SER A 147 1.12 -12.46 -8.08
C SER A 147 2.42 -13.02 -7.49
N LYS A 148 3.32 -13.56 -8.33
CA LYS A 148 4.65 -14.08 -7.93
C LYS A 148 5.61 -12.96 -7.48
N ASN A 149 5.39 -11.74 -7.97
CA ASN A 149 6.19 -10.57 -7.61
C ASN A 149 5.77 -9.97 -6.26
N ASP A 150 4.57 -10.28 -5.78
CA ASP A 150 4.03 -9.77 -4.52
C ASP A 150 4.63 -10.56 -3.33
N ASN A 151 5.93 -10.39 -3.11
CA ASN A 151 6.70 -11.04 -2.04
C ASN A 151 7.54 -10.04 -1.24
N ILE A 152 8.03 -10.49 -0.08
CA ILE A 152 9.06 -9.83 0.70
C ILE A 152 10.28 -10.77 0.84
N PRO A 153 11.51 -10.30 0.53
CA PRO A 153 12.74 -11.06 0.80
C PRO A 153 12.84 -11.55 2.24
N LYS A 154 13.28 -12.81 2.43
CA LYS A 154 13.36 -13.43 3.77
C LYS A 154 14.15 -12.60 4.78
N MET A 155 15.22 -11.92 4.37
CA MET A 155 16.01 -11.07 5.27
C MET A 155 15.18 -9.98 5.97
N LEU A 156 14.11 -9.48 5.33
CA LEU A 156 13.23 -8.45 5.87
C LEU A 156 12.14 -9.04 6.79
N LEU A 157 11.89 -10.35 6.69
CA LEU A 157 10.96 -11.09 7.56
C LEU A 157 11.67 -11.83 8.70
N ASN A 158 12.97 -12.07 8.61
CA ASN A 158 13.70 -12.75 9.68
C ASN A 158 13.69 -11.88 10.95
N PRO A 159 13.18 -12.39 12.10
CA PRO A 159 13.14 -11.62 13.33
C PRO A 159 14.54 -11.18 13.78
N THR A 160 14.65 -9.97 14.33
CA THR A 160 15.93 -9.51 14.92
C THR A 160 16.19 -10.22 16.24
N LYS A 161 17.47 -10.40 16.57
CA LYS A 161 17.92 -10.99 17.85
C LYS A 161 17.87 -10.01 19.01
N GLU A 162 17.83 -8.71 18.72
CA GLU A 162 17.91 -7.59 19.66
C GLU A 162 17.06 -6.39 19.21
N GLY A 163 17.02 -5.34 20.05
CA GLY A 163 16.29 -4.09 19.80
C GLY A 163 14.78 -4.15 20.08
N ALA A 164 14.09 -3.05 19.81
CA ALA A 164 12.66 -2.86 20.14
C ALA A 164 11.70 -3.81 19.38
N VAL A 165 12.19 -4.42 18.29
CA VAL A 165 11.46 -5.38 17.45
C VAL A 165 11.99 -6.82 17.58
N ARG A 166 12.79 -7.09 18.62
CA ARG A 166 13.33 -8.43 18.90
C ARG A 166 12.22 -9.49 18.86
N GLY A 167 12.47 -10.54 18.07
CA GLY A 167 11.55 -11.67 17.92
C GLY A 167 10.25 -11.37 17.17
N LYS A 168 10.08 -10.16 16.61
CA LYS A 168 8.88 -9.76 15.88
C LYS A 168 9.09 -9.87 14.37
N SER A 169 8.02 -10.29 13.68
CA SER A 169 7.91 -10.31 12.23
C SER A 169 6.44 -10.42 11.81
N PRO A 170 6.02 -9.76 10.72
CA PRO A 170 4.66 -9.94 10.19
C PRO A 170 4.46 -11.37 9.66
N ASP A 171 3.23 -11.87 9.82
CA ASP A 171 2.74 -13.00 9.05
C ASP A 171 2.32 -12.47 7.67
N PHE A 172 3.30 -12.35 6.78
CA PHE A 172 3.12 -11.70 5.48
C PHE A 172 2.10 -12.43 4.61
N GLU A 173 2.11 -13.76 4.56
CA GLU A 173 1.16 -14.52 3.73
C GLU A 173 -0.28 -14.33 4.20
N LYS A 174 -0.52 -14.30 5.52
CA LYS A 174 -1.84 -13.99 6.06
C LYS A 174 -2.29 -12.57 5.71
N LEU A 175 -1.41 -11.59 5.88
CA LEU A 175 -1.70 -10.20 5.54
C LEU A 175 -1.94 -10.03 4.03
N LYS A 176 -1.13 -10.68 3.20
CA LYS A 176 -1.25 -10.72 1.74
C LYS A 176 -2.63 -11.26 1.35
N ASN A 177 -3.04 -12.40 1.90
CA ASN A 177 -4.36 -12.98 1.62
C ASN A 177 -5.51 -12.02 1.96
N HIS A 178 -5.45 -11.34 3.10
CA HIS A 178 -6.44 -10.31 3.42
C HIS A 178 -6.40 -9.14 2.42
N TYR A 179 -5.22 -8.71 2.02
CA TYR A 179 -5.04 -7.62 1.06
C TYR A 179 -5.68 -7.94 -0.30
N TYR A 180 -5.43 -9.13 -0.86
CA TYR A 180 -6.07 -9.58 -2.11
C TYR A 180 -7.59 -9.59 -2.01
N GLN A 181 -8.14 -10.09 -0.89
CA GLN A 181 -9.58 -10.10 -0.65
C GLN A 181 -10.17 -8.68 -0.60
N ILE A 182 -9.49 -7.75 0.06
CA ILE A 182 -9.92 -6.35 0.17
C ILE A 182 -9.87 -5.66 -1.20
N ARG A 183 -8.84 -5.98 -1.99
CA ARG A 183 -8.63 -5.45 -3.33
C ARG A 183 -9.55 -6.05 -4.39
N ASP A 184 -10.20 -7.19 -4.08
CA ASP A 184 -10.88 -8.03 -5.05
C ASP A 184 -9.96 -8.37 -6.24
N TRP A 185 -8.77 -8.86 -5.92
CA TRP A 185 -7.78 -9.30 -6.90
C TRP A 185 -7.73 -10.83 -6.96
N ASP A 186 -7.53 -11.36 -8.16
CA ASP A 186 -7.28 -12.77 -8.39
C ASP A 186 -5.91 -13.15 -7.78
N PRO A 187 -5.85 -14.11 -6.84
CA PRO A 187 -4.61 -14.55 -6.22
C PRO A 187 -3.65 -15.23 -7.20
N ILE A 188 -4.14 -15.79 -8.31
CA ILE A 188 -3.34 -16.49 -9.31
C ILE A 188 -2.67 -15.49 -10.24
N THR A 189 -3.45 -14.61 -10.88
CA THR A 189 -2.89 -13.65 -11.85
C THR A 189 -2.38 -12.37 -11.20
N GLY A 190 -2.93 -11.98 -10.06
CA GLY A 190 -2.71 -10.67 -9.45
C GLY A 190 -3.53 -9.53 -10.08
N LYS A 191 -4.39 -9.83 -11.06
CA LYS A 191 -5.27 -8.86 -11.72
C LYS A 191 -6.49 -8.54 -10.84
N PRO A 192 -7.01 -7.30 -10.84
CA PRO A 192 -8.34 -7.02 -10.31
C PRO A 192 -9.40 -7.84 -11.03
N ASN A 193 -10.37 -8.39 -10.28
CA ASN A 193 -11.47 -9.16 -10.85
C ASN A 193 -12.39 -8.28 -11.70
N LEU A 194 -13.16 -8.89 -12.60
CA LEU A 194 -14.06 -8.18 -13.52
C LEU A 194 -15.08 -7.27 -12.81
N GLY A 195 -15.58 -7.69 -11.64
CA GLY A 195 -16.46 -6.86 -10.80
C GLY A 195 -15.76 -5.56 -10.39
N LYS A 196 -14.59 -5.68 -9.74
CA LYS A 196 -13.74 -4.54 -9.39
C LYS A 196 -13.40 -3.65 -10.57
N LEU A 197 -13.08 -4.20 -11.75
CA LEU A 197 -12.80 -3.39 -12.94
C LEU A 197 -14.00 -2.57 -13.38
N LYS A 198 -15.21 -3.12 -13.33
CA LYS A 198 -16.44 -2.39 -13.65
C LYS A 198 -16.73 -1.29 -12.62
N ASP A 199 -16.63 -1.61 -11.33
CA ASP A 199 -16.84 -0.63 -10.25
C ASP A 199 -15.89 0.57 -10.37
N LEU A 200 -14.66 0.31 -10.80
CA LEU A 200 -13.65 1.34 -11.01
C LEU A 200 -13.70 1.99 -12.40
N GLY A 201 -14.56 1.55 -13.33
CA GLY A 201 -14.60 2.08 -14.70
C GLY A 201 -13.30 1.82 -15.48
N LEU A 202 -12.68 0.66 -15.26
CA LEU A 202 -11.42 0.23 -15.88
C LEU A 202 -11.60 -1.01 -16.79
N ASN A 203 -12.84 -1.47 -16.99
CA ASN A 203 -13.15 -2.68 -17.76
C ASN A 203 -12.89 -2.57 -19.27
N ASP A 204 -12.75 -1.35 -19.80
CA ASP A 204 -12.48 -1.11 -21.23
C ASP A 204 -10.99 -1.05 -21.55
N LEU A 205 -10.11 -1.22 -20.55
CA LEU A 205 -8.68 -1.22 -20.77
C LEU A 205 -8.20 -2.59 -21.31
N GLU A 206 -7.58 -2.60 -22.49
CA GLU A 206 -6.92 -3.78 -23.06
C GLU A 206 -5.62 -4.12 -22.31
N ILE A 207 -5.69 -5.07 -21.36
CA ILE A 207 -4.62 -5.45 -20.42
C ILE A 207 -4.52 -6.96 -20.18
#